data_AF-A0A524AAE6-F1
#
_entry.id   AF-A0A524AAE6-F1
#
_cell.length_a   1.000
_cell.length_b   1.000
_cell.length_c   1.000
_cell.angle_alpha   90.00
_cell.angle_beta   90.00
_cell.angle_gamma   90.00
#
_symmetry.space_group_name_H-M   'P 1'
#
loop_
_entity.id
_entity.type
_entity.pdbx_description
1 polymer ?
#
loop_
_entity_poly.entity_id
_entity_poly.type
_entity_poly.pdbx_seq_one_letter_code
_entity_poly.pdbx_strand_id
1 'polypeptide(L)'
;MYDYAFDTELVRLAILLGVVVSMLFYNRYGVTTGGVIVPGYMALFAPRPIQIAVVLLIAMLTNWVVQKHLRPRFMLWGRRLFEIEILVALILQSLWLGTLFLFRPYVPQLALLHGIGFLLPGIIAHDMGRQSVRTTIGAALTCMLIVFGLVTLIGAIRDISGLTILLANTPRSARPNIYTYPSKWLTIAIVVSVLTSISLYHRGLFRITLLSDSLRTGGFVTAGYLALFVNQPLDLLFILVCSSVTYLIVTRYLMKRAILFGRTKMAAMFLTSMVVTWSAEILLSGSGLGYIPWIGFNAIAPTIVALLANDAQRQGPQRTLIGASVATLVVFVIMSLLYFGHGLLFSESRSLALVE
;
A
#
# COMPACT_ATOMS: atom_id res chain seq x y z
N MET A 1 -9.22 -9.78 -0.17
CA MET A 1 -9.36 -8.82 -1.29
C MET A 1 -10.58 -7.98 -0.95
N TYR A 2 -10.48 -6.65 -1.00
CA TYR A 2 -11.65 -5.82 -0.75
C TYR A 2 -12.57 -5.92 -1.95
N ASP A 3 -13.80 -6.37 -1.75
CA ASP A 3 -14.88 -6.13 -2.71
C ASP A 3 -15.22 -4.64 -2.63
N TYR A 4 -14.55 -3.88 -3.49
CA TYR A 4 -14.89 -2.49 -3.73
C TYR A 4 -16.27 -2.43 -4.39
N ALA A 5 -17.01 -1.35 -4.13
CA ALA A 5 -18.24 -1.07 -4.85
C ALA A 5 -17.98 -0.67 -6.32
N PHE A 6 -16.72 -0.45 -6.67
CA PHE A 6 -16.24 0.04 -7.96
C PHE A 6 -15.48 -1.06 -8.71
N ASP A 7 -15.57 -1.05 -10.04
CA ASP A 7 -14.75 -1.91 -10.88
C ASP A 7 -13.27 -1.48 -10.84
N THR A 8 -12.39 -2.36 -11.32
CA THR A 8 -10.93 -2.18 -11.17
C THR A 8 -10.42 -0.89 -11.81
N GLU A 9 -11.02 -0.46 -12.92
CA GLU A 9 -10.62 0.76 -13.62
C GLU A 9 -11.04 2.02 -12.85
N LEU A 10 -12.25 2.06 -12.29
CA LEU A 10 -12.68 3.15 -11.40
C LEU A 10 -11.85 3.18 -10.11
N VAL A 11 -11.43 2.02 -9.59
CA VAL A 11 -10.51 1.95 -8.43
C VAL A 11 -9.18 2.63 -8.74
N ARG A 12 -8.58 2.33 -9.91
CA ARG A 12 -7.35 2.98 -10.37
C ARG A 12 -7.54 4.50 -10.51
N LEU A 13 -8.63 4.91 -11.16
CA LEU A 13 -8.95 6.32 -11.34
C LEU A 13 -9.15 7.05 -10.00
N ALA A 14 -9.79 6.42 -9.02
CA ALA A 14 -9.95 6.99 -7.69
C ALA A 14 -8.61 7.25 -7.00
N ILE A 15 -7.67 6.30 -7.10
CA ILE A 15 -6.32 6.46 -6.53
C ILE A 15 -5.57 7.58 -7.26
N LEU A 16 -5.63 7.63 -8.60
CA LEU A 16 -5.01 8.67 -9.42
C LEU A 16 -5.57 10.06 -9.06
N LEU A 17 -6.90 10.20 -9.07
CA LEU A 17 -7.58 11.44 -8.71
C LEU A 17 -7.30 11.84 -7.26
N GLY A 18 -7.19 10.87 -6.35
CA GLY A 18 -6.76 11.09 -4.97
C GLY A 18 -5.41 11.80 -4.87
N VAL A 19 -4.42 11.32 -5.63
CA VAL A 19 -3.08 11.93 -5.70
C VAL A 19 -3.15 13.34 -6.29
N VAL A 20 -3.90 13.54 -7.38
CA VAL A 20 -4.07 14.84 -8.03
C VAL A 20 -4.74 15.84 -7.10
N VAL A 21 -5.91 15.51 -6.54
CA VAL A 21 -6.68 16.37 -5.64
C VAL A 21 -5.88 16.69 -4.38
N SER A 22 -5.19 15.69 -3.79
CA SER A 22 -4.32 15.92 -2.63
C SER A 22 -3.22 16.94 -2.91
N MET A 23 -2.57 16.87 -4.08
CA MET A 23 -1.53 17.82 -4.49
C MET A 23 -2.08 19.21 -4.80
N LEU A 24 -3.23 19.30 -5.46
CA LEU A 24 -3.89 20.59 -5.71
C LEU A 24 -4.26 21.27 -4.40
N PHE A 25 -4.81 20.52 -3.44
CA PHE A 25 -5.15 21.02 -2.12
C PHE A 25 -3.90 21.47 -1.35
N TYR A 26 -2.83 20.67 -1.38
CA TYR A 26 -1.55 21.02 -0.78
C TYR A 26 -0.95 22.30 -1.37
N ASN A 27 -0.95 22.44 -2.70
CA ASN A 27 -0.41 23.62 -3.37
C ASN A 27 -1.25 24.88 -3.13
N ARG A 28 -2.57 24.73 -2.97
CA ARG A 28 -3.48 25.86 -2.77
C ARG A 28 -3.55 26.34 -1.32
N TYR A 29 -3.59 25.41 -0.37
CA TYR A 29 -3.85 25.70 1.05
C TYR A 29 -2.63 25.45 1.96
N GLY A 30 -1.57 24.82 1.46
CA GLY A 30 -0.41 24.43 2.27
C GLY A 30 -0.68 23.27 3.24
N VAL A 31 -1.85 22.63 3.13
CA VAL A 31 -2.34 21.60 4.05
C VAL A 31 -2.29 20.23 3.41
N THR A 32 -1.88 19.23 4.17
CA THR A 32 -1.79 17.84 3.71
C THR A 32 -3.05 17.05 4.05
N THR A 33 -3.36 16.03 3.25
CA THR A 33 -4.63 15.29 3.35
C THR A 33 -4.49 13.95 4.08
N GLY A 34 -3.56 13.87 5.04
CA GLY A 34 -3.23 12.60 5.71
C GLY A 34 -2.34 11.66 4.90
N GLY A 35 -1.76 12.15 3.81
CA GLY A 35 -1.02 11.37 2.82
C GLY A 35 -1.55 11.58 1.40
N VAL A 36 -0.65 11.49 0.42
CA VAL A 36 -0.98 11.86 -0.98
C VAL A 36 -2.04 10.93 -1.57
N ILE A 37 -2.03 9.66 -1.20
CA ILE A 37 -2.92 8.62 -1.75
C ILE A 37 -4.21 8.46 -0.92
N VAL A 38 -4.24 9.03 0.29
CA VAL A 38 -5.29 8.79 1.29
C VAL A 38 -6.68 9.22 0.81
N PRO A 39 -6.88 10.40 0.20
CA PRO A 39 -8.20 10.80 -0.31
C PRO A 39 -8.77 9.81 -1.33
N GLY A 40 -7.92 9.27 -2.20
CA GLY A 40 -8.33 8.29 -3.22
C GLY A 40 -8.78 6.97 -2.60
N TYR A 41 -7.99 6.44 -1.66
CA TYR A 41 -8.38 5.22 -0.95
C TYR A 41 -9.63 5.42 -0.09
N MET A 42 -9.75 6.52 0.65
CA MET A 42 -10.95 6.79 1.46
C MET A 42 -12.20 6.96 0.58
N ALA A 43 -12.08 7.57 -0.60
CA ALA A 43 -13.21 7.77 -1.50
C ALA A 43 -13.85 6.44 -1.95
N LEU A 44 -13.07 5.38 -2.12
CA LEU A 44 -13.58 4.04 -2.44
C LEU A 44 -14.49 3.45 -1.36
N PHE A 45 -14.37 3.95 -0.14
CA PHE A 45 -15.14 3.52 1.01
C PHE A 45 -16.11 4.60 1.51
N ALA A 46 -16.30 5.69 0.76
CA ALA A 46 -17.32 6.69 1.07
C ALA A 46 -18.74 6.10 1.23
N PRO A 47 -19.14 5.04 0.47
CA PRO A 47 -20.41 4.35 0.72
C PRO A 47 -20.48 3.59 2.06
N ARG A 48 -19.32 3.35 2.70
CA ARG A 48 -19.18 2.62 3.98
C ARG A 48 -18.51 3.54 5.01
N PRO A 49 -19.18 4.63 5.45
CA PRO A 49 -18.56 5.68 6.26
C PRO A 49 -18.04 5.18 7.61
N ILE A 50 -18.62 4.11 8.16
CA ILE A 50 -18.17 3.52 9.43
C ILE A 50 -16.71 3.01 9.34
N GLN A 51 -16.29 2.50 8.19
CA GLN A 51 -14.92 2.00 8.00
C GLN A 51 -13.92 3.14 7.94
N ILE A 52 -14.32 4.28 7.36
CA ILE A 52 -13.55 5.51 7.38
C ILE A 52 -13.42 6.03 8.81
N ALA A 53 -14.52 6.03 9.58
CA ALA A 53 -14.48 6.43 10.98
C ALA A 53 -13.50 5.57 11.80
N VAL A 54 -13.50 4.25 11.62
CA VAL A 54 -12.54 3.34 12.27
C VAL A 54 -11.09 3.69 11.92
N VAL A 55 -10.79 3.96 10.63
CA VAL A 55 -9.45 4.38 10.20
C VAL A 55 -9.01 5.67 10.86
N LEU A 56 -9.90 6.67 10.90
CA LEU A 56 -9.61 7.95 11.54
C LEU A 56 -9.42 7.81 13.05
N LEU A 57 -10.21 6.95 13.72
CA LEU A 57 -10.04 6.65 15.14
C LEU A 57 -8.70 5.99 15.43
N ILE A 58 -8.30 4.99 14.63
CA ILE A 58 -7.00 4.33 14.77
C ILE A 58 -5.87 5.33 14.48
N ALA A 59 -6.02 6.21 13.49
CA ALA A 59 -5.04 7.25 13.18
C ALA A 59 -4.89 8.25 14.34
N MET A 60 -6.00 8.70 14.93
CA MET A 60 -5.99 9.60 16.09
C MET A 60 -5.34 8.93 17.29
N LEU A 61 -5.67 7.66 17.57
CA LEU A 61 -5.08 6.90 18.67
C LEU A 61 -3.58 6.69 18.43
N THR A 62 -3.18 6.35 17.20
CA THR A 62 -1.77 6.22 16.80
C THR A 62 -1.02 7.54 17.03
N ASN A 63 -1.58 8.65 16.57
CA ASN A 63 -0.98 9.98 16.75
C ASN A 63 -0.85 10.31 18.25
N TRP A 64 -1.90 10.08 19.04
CA TRP A 64 -1.88 10.33 20.48
C TRP A 64 -0.83 9.49 21.20
N VAL A 65 -0.81 8.18 20.96
CA VAL A 65 0.17 7.24 21.54
C VAL A 65 1.59 7.66 21.17
N VAL A 66 1.87 7.87 19.88
CA VAL A 66 3.23 8.16 19.43
C VAL A 66 3.70 9.53 19.90
N GLN A 67 2.91 10.58 19.69
CA GLN A 67 3.34 11.94 19.99
C GLN A 67 3.45 12.21 21.49
N LYS A 68 2.52 11.67 22.30
CA LYS A 68 2.50 11.90 23.75
C LYS A 68 3.43 10.97 24.52
N HIS A 69 3.58 9.72 24.08
CA HIS A 69 4.26 8.69 24.85
C HIS A 69 5.58 8.20 24.25
N LEU A 70 5.63 7.86 22.95
CA LEU A 70 6.85 7.28 22.38
C LEU A 70 7.88 8.33 21.94
N ARG A 71 7.43 9.42 21.32
CA ARG A 71 8.32 10.44 20.75
C ARG A 71 9.23 11.08 21.81
N PRO A 72 8.74 11.51 22.99
CA PRO A 72 9.62 12.08 24.02
C PRO A 72 10.56 11.04 24.64
N ARG A 73 10.10 9.79 24.82
CA ARG A 73 10.88 8.73 25.49
C ARG A 73 12.01 8.18 24.63
N PHE A 74 11.77 8.03 23.33
CA PHE A 74 12.72 7.41 22.40
C PHE A 74 13.38 8.43 21.45
N MET A 75 13.16 9.72 21.67
CA MET A 75 13.70 10.82 20.85
C MET A 75 13.48 10.55 19.35
N LEU A 76 12.22 10.30 18.97
CA LEU A 76 11.86 9.92 17.61
C LEU A 76 11.82 11.15 16.69
N TRP A 77 12.68 11.16 15.66
CA TRP A 77 12.78 12.24 14.68
C TRP A 77 12.89 11.72 13.25
N GLY A 78 12.48 12.55 12.29
CA GLY A 78 12.62 12.27 10.86
C GLY A 78 11.96 10.95 10.43
N ARG A 79 12.73 10.09 9.75
CA ARG A 79 12.23 8.81 9.21
C ARG A 79 11.82 7.82 10.31
N ARG A 80 12.52 7.80 11.45
CA ARG A 80 12.23 6.87 12.56
C ARG A 80 10.86 7.15 13.17
N LEU A 81 10.45 8.41 13.23
CA LEU A 81 9.11 8.78 13.70
C LEU A 81 8.03 8.14 12.81
N PHE A 82 8.17 8.28 11.50
CA PHE A 82 7.21 7.71 10.53
C PHE A 82 7.16 6.18 10.59
N GLU A 83 8.30 5.52 10.75
CA GLU A 83 8.41 4.07 10.93
C GLU A 83 7.61 3.57 12.14
N ILE A 84 7.78 4.24 13.29
CA ILE A 84 7.08 3.91 14.52
C ILE A 84 5.58 4.21 14.40
N GLU A 85 5.17 5.30 13.75
CA GLU A 85 3.76 5.60 13.50
C GLU A 85 3.08 4.52 12.65
N ILE A 86 3.74 4.04 11.60
CA ILE A 86 3.23 2.91 10.81
C ILE A 86 3.14 1.65 11.67
N LEU A 87 4.18 1.31 12.44
CA LEU A 87 4.20 0.10 13.25
C LEU A 87 3.11 0.11 14.33
N VAL A 88 2.94 1.24 15.03
CA VAL A 88 1.89 1.39 16.04
C VAL A 88 0.50 1.31 15.41
N ALA A 89 0.28 1.94 14.25
CA ALA A 89 -0.98 1.82 13.51
C ALA A 89 -1.27 0.36 13.12
N LEU A 90 -0.27 -0.38 12.64
CA LEU A 90 -0.41 -1.80 12.29
C LEU A 90 -0.78 -2.66 13.50
N ILE A 91 -0.16 -2.40 14.66
CA ILE A 91 -0.46 -3.11 15.91
C ILE A 91 -1.90 -2.81 16.34
N LEU A 92 -2.29 -1.54 16.40
CA LEU A 92 -3.65 -1.14 16.79
C LEU A 92 -4.71 -1.69 15.84
N GLN A 93 -4.46 -1.65 14.53
CA GLN A 93 -5.34 -2.23 13.51
C GLN A 93 -5.46 -3.75 13.68
N SER A 94 -4.35 -4.45 13.95
CA SER A 94 -4.35 -5.91 14.13
C SER A 94 -5.06 -6.32 15.42
N LEU A 95 -4.88 -5.57 16.50
CA LEU A 95 -5.61 -5.75 17.75
C LEU A 95 -7.11 -5.55 17.54
N TRP A 96 -7.50 -4.48 16.83
CA TRP A 96 -8.90 -4.23 16.50
C TRP A 96 -9.51 -5.34 15.65
N LEU A 97 -8.81 -5.82 14.61
CA LEU A 97 -9.29 -6.96 13.82
C LEU A 97 -9.38 -8.24 14.65
N GLY A 98 -8.44 -8.47 15.57
CA GLY A 98 -8.46 -9.60 16.50
C GLY A 98 -9.66 -9.55 17.44
N THR A 99 -9.99 -8.38 18.00
CA THR A 99 -11.20 -8.23 18.83
C THR A 99 -12.46 -8.49 18.00
N LEU A 100 -12.58 -7.91 16.80
CA LEU A 100 -13.72 -8.19 15.92
C LEU A 100 -13.86 -9.68 15.59
N PHE A 101 -12.75 -10.39 15.39
CA PHE A 101 -12.76 -11.82 15.13
C PHE A 101 -13.27 -12.62 16.34
N LEU A 102 -12.81 -12.30 17.56
CA LEU A 102 -13.22 -12.98 18.79
C LEU A 102 -14.71 -12.77 19.10
N PHE A 103 -15.22 -11.56 18.88
CA PHE A 103 -16.63 -11.23 19.16
C PHE A 103 -17.60 -11.57 18.03
N ARG A 104 -17.10 -11.91 16.83
CA ARG A 104 -17.92 -12.22 15.65
C ARG A 104 -18.98 -13.32 15.88
N PRO A 105 -18.71 -14.43 16.58
CA PRO A 105 -19.73 -15.46 16.82
C PRO A 105 -20.90 -14.96 17.65
N TYR A 106 -20.67 -13.97 18.52
CA TYR A 106 -21.68 -13.43 19.44
C TYR A 106 -22.46 -12.25 18.83
N VAL A 107 -21.75 -11.38 18.10
CA VAL A 107 -22.35 -10.18 17.47
C VAL A 107 -21.84 -10.06 16.04
N PRO A 108 -22.51 -10.71 15.06
CA PRO A 108 -22.05 -10.76 13.68
C PRO A 108 -21.90 -9.38 13.01
N GLN A 109 -22.69 -8.40 13.44
CA GLN A 109 -22.69 -7.03 12.90
C GLN A 109 -21.35 -6.32 13.13
N LEU A 110 -20.56 -6.73 14.13
CA LEU A 110 -19.24 -6.16 14.40
C LEU A 110 -18.26 -6.37 13.22
N ALA A 111 -18.49 -7.35 12.34
CA ALA A 111 -17.67 -7.57 11.15
C ALA A 111 -17.66 -6.36 10.19
N LEU A 112 -18.65 -5.48 10.27
CA LEU A 112 -18.73 -4.24 9.47
C LEU A 112 -17.73 -3.17 9.92
N LEU A 113 -17.21 -3.26 11.15
CA LEU A 113 -16.32 -2.27 11.77
C LEU A 113 -14.84 -2.47 11.40
N HIS A 114 -14.52 -3.22 10.36
CA HIS A 114 -13.12 -3.35 9.94
C HIS A 114 -12.59 -2.04 9.34
N GLY A 115 -11.34 -1.69 9.67
CA GLY A 115 -10.66 -0.55 9.06
C GLY A 115 -10.24 -0.80 7.61
N ILE A 116 -9.97 0.29 6.89
CA ILE A 116 -9.51 0.28 5.50
C ILE A 116 -7.99 0.36 5.49
N GLY A 117 -7.33 -0.59 4.85
CA GLY A 117 -5.91 -0.51 4.53
C GLY A 117 -5.04 -0.49 5.80
N PHE A 118 -4.19 -1.48 5.94
CA PHE A 118 -3.31 -1.61 7.10
C PHE A 118 -2.30 -0.44 7.24
N LEU A 119 -2.05 0.36 6.20
CA LEU A 119 -1.15 1.53 6.23
C LEU A 119 -1.84 2.87 6.47
N LEU A 120 -3.10 3.01 6.06
CA LEU A 120 -3.79 4.30 6.01
C LEU A 120 -3.75 5.03 7.36
N PRO A 121 -4.09 4.37 8.49
CA PRO A 121 -4.08 5.05 9.78
C PRO A 121 -2.71 5.64 10.16
N GLY A 122 -1.61 4.94 9.85
CA GLY A 122 -0.25 5.39 10.16
C GLY A 122 0.17 6.61 9.33
N ILE A 123 -0.17 6.64 8.04
CA ILE A 123 0.14 7.78 7.17
C ILE A 123 -0.65 9.01 7.60
N ILE A 124 -1.93 8.83 7.98
CA ILE A 124 -2.78 9.92 8.49
C ILE A 124 -2.23 10.44 9.82
N ALA A 125 -1.88 9.53 10.74
CA ALA A 125 -1.32 9.88 12.06
C ALA A 125 -0.04 10.72 11.94
N HIS A 126 0.81 10.43 10.96
CA HIS A 126 2.02 11.19 10.67
C HIS A 126 1.72 12.65 10.33
N ASP A 127 0.77 12.87 9.42
CA ASP A 127 0.38 14.22 9.01
C ASP A 127 -0.34 14.98 10.15
N MET A 128 -1.16 14.29 10.96
CA MET A 128 -1.74 14.87 12.18
C MET A 128 -0.68 15.44 13.12
N GLY A 129 0.47 14.75 13.25
CA GLY A 129 1.59 15.19 14.07
C GLY A 129 2.29 16.44 13.54
N ARG A 130 2.09 16.79 12.26
CA ARG A 130 2.73 17.94 11.59
C ARG A 130 1.86 19.19 11.52
N GLN A 131 0.55 19.05 11.36
CA GLN A 131 -0.37 20.17 11.10
C GLN A 131 -1.68 20.11 11.92
N SER A 132 -1.68 19.34 13.01
CA SER A 132 -2.81 19.05 13.90
C SER A 132 -3.84 18.04 13.36
N VAL A 133 -4.56 17.42 14.31
CA VAL A 133 -5.60 16.44 14.04
C VAL A 133 -6.76 17.03 13.24
N ARG A 134 -7.29 18.20 13.68
CA ARG A 134 -8.48 18.82 13.06
C ARG A 134 -8.22 19.20 11.60
N THR A 135 -7.09 19.85 11.33
CA THR A 135 -6.72 20.27 9.98
C THR A 135 -6.55 19.06 9.05
N THR A 136 -5.92 17.99 9.54
CA THR A 136 -5.69 16.78 8.74
C THR A 136 -6.98 16.04 8.43
N ILE A 137 -7.88 15.87 9.42
CA ILE A 137 -9.18 15.23 9.21
C ILE A 137 -10.03 16.06 8.24
N GLY A 138 -10.11 17.38 8.46
CA GLY A 138 -10.87 18.27 7.58
C GLY A 138 -10.38 18.18 6.13
N ALA A 139 -9.08 18.33 5.90
CA ALA A 139 -8.50 18.24 4.57
C ALA A 139 -8.68 16.85 3.93
N ALA A 140 -8.50 15.77 4.69
CA ALA A 140 -8.68 14.40 4.20
C ALA A 140 -10.13 14.13 3.79
N LEU A 141 -11.11 14.52 4.62
CA LEU A 141 -12.54 14.34 4.32
C LEU A 141 -13.00 15.21 3.15
N THR A 142 -12.59 16.48 3.09
CA THR A 142 -12.93 17.36 1.97
C THR A 142 -12.38 16.79 0.65
N CYS A 143 -11.11 16.40 0.62
CA CYS A 143 -10.51 15.82 -0.58
C CYS A 143 -11.13 14.46 -0.93
N MET A 144 -11.46 13.64 0.06
CA MET A 144 -12.16 12.37 -0.15
C MET A 144 -13.52 12.60 -0.83
N LEU A 145 -14.32 13.56 -0.36
CA LEU A 145 -15.62 13.87 -0.95
C LEU A 145 -15.49 14.37 -2.40
N ILE A 146 -14.50 15.22 -2.67
CA ILE A 146 -14.21 15.69 -4.03
C ILE A 146 -13.87 14.50 -4.94
N VAL A 147 -12.96 13.62 -4.50
CA VAL A 147 -12.55 12.46 -5.29
C VAL A 147 -13.72 11.50 -5.50
N PHE A 148 -14.51 11.23 -4.46
CA PHE A 148 -15.70 10.39 -4.56
C PHE A 148 -16.68 10.94 -5.58
N GLY A 149 -17.00 12.25 -5.51
CA GLY A 149 -17.89 12.91 -6.47
C GLY A 149 -17.38 12.86 -7.91
N LEU A 150 -16.07 13.04 -8.12
CA LEU A 150 -15.46 12.92 -9.45
C LEU A 150 -15.54 11.49 -10.00
N VAL A 151 -15.22 10.49 -9.18
CA VAL A 151 -15.23 9.08 -9.59
C VAL A 151 -16.65 8.60 -9.90
N THR A 152 -17.63 8.96 -9.07
CA THR A 152 -19.03 8.59 -9.31
C THR A 152 -19.59 9.30 -10.55
N LEU A 153 -19.23 10.56 -10.78
CA LEU A 153 -19.59 11.28 -11.99
C LEU A 153 -19.01 10.63 -13.25
N ILE A 154 -17.71 10.30 -13.24
CA ILE A 154 -17.04 9.62 -14.35
C ILE A 154 -17.68 8.24 -14.60
N GLY A 155 -17.96 7.49 -13.54
CA GLY A 155 -18.67 6.22 -13.62
C GLY A 155 -20.05 6.35 -14.27
N ALA A 156 -20.85 7.31 -13.81
CA ALA A 156 -22.18 7.58 -14.37
C ALA A 156 -22.13 7.96 -15.86
N ILE A 157 -21.19 8.82 -16.26
CA ILE A 157 -21.01 9.20 -17.68
C ILE A 157 -20.60 7.99 -18.54
N ARG A 158 -19.70 7.15 -18.02
CA ARG A 158 -19.28 5.90 -18.69
C ARG A 158 -20.45 4.94 -18.89
N ASP A 159 -21.30 4.79 -17.89
CA ASP A 159 -22.46 3.90 -17.95
C ASP A 159 -23.51 4.43 -18.94
N ILE A 160 -23.79 5.74 -18.92
CA ILE A 160 -24.71 6.38 -19.87
C ILE A 160 -24.20 6.27 -21.31
N SER A 161 -22.89 6.38 -21.52
CA SER A 161 -22.28 6.27 -22.86
C SER A 161 -22.14 4.83 -23.38
N GLY A 162 -22.55 3.82 -22.61
CA GLY A 162 -22.46 2.41 -23.01
C GLY A 162 -21.04 1.86 -23.07
N LEU A 163 -20.03 2.62 -22.61
CA LEU A 163 -18.61 2.25 -22.67
C LEU A 163 -18.24 1.11 -21.69
N THR A 164 -19.16 0.78 -20.77
CA THR A 164 -18.98 -0.27 -19.75
C THR A 164 -18.93 -1.68 -20.36
N ILE A 165 -19.65 -1.93 -21.45
CA ILE A 165 -19.76 -3.27 -22.08
C ILE A 165 -18.47 -3.67 -22.81
N LEU A 166 -17.69 -2.71 -23.32
CA LEU A 166 -16.48 -2.99 -24.10
C LEU A 166 -15.28 -3.44 -23.25
N LEU A 167 -15.21 -2.99 -22.00
CA LEU A 167 -14.10 -3.30 -21.07
C LEU A 167 -14.35 -4.59 -20.25
N ALA A 168 -15.60 -5.05 -20.17
CA ALA A 168 -15.99 -6.28 -19.46
C ALA A 168 -15.48 -7.56 -20.14
N ASN A 169 -15.11 -7.48 -21.42
CA ASN A 169 -14.63 -8.62 -22.22
C ASN A 169 -13.11 -8.85 -22.15
N THR A 170 -12.41 -8.24 -21.18
CA THR A 170 -11.00 -8.60 -20.96
C THR A 170 -10.94 -10.04 -20.45
N PRO A 171 -10.23 -10.95 -21.17
CA PRO A 171 -10.23 -12.36 -20.82
C PRO A 171 -9.66 -12.52 -19.41
N ARG A 172 -10.50 -13.03 -18.48
CA ARG A 172 -10.01 -13.49 -17.18
C ARG A 172 -8.98 -14.57 -17.46
N SER A 173 -7.73 -14.32 -17.10
CA SER A 173 -6.65 -15.29 -17.27
C SER A 173 -7.05 -16.62 -16.62
N ALA A 174 -7.01 -17.70 -17.38
CA ALA A 174 -7.29 -19.06 -16.91
C ALA A 174 -6.20 -19.62 -15.97
N ARG A 175 -5.19 -18.82 -15.59
CA ARG A 175 -4.08 -19.26 -14.75
C ARG A 175 -4.47 -19.19 -13.27
N PRO A 176 -4.27 -20.28 -12.50
CA PRO A 176 -4.43 -20.22 -11.06
C PRO A 176 -3.36 -19.29 -10.47
N ASN A 177 -3.77 -18.35 -9.62
CA ASN A 177 -2.85 -17.48 -8.90
C ASN A 177 -2.09 -18.28 -7.84
N ILE A 178 -0.84 -18.65 -8.13
CA ILE A 178 0.05 -19.35 -7.19
C ILE A 178 0.80 -18.30 -6.36
N TYR A 179 0.17 -17.81 -5.30
CA TYR A 179 0.83 -16.95 -4.32
C TYR A 179 1.72 -17.77 -3.39
N THR A 180 2.81 -17.18 -2.89
CA THR A 180 3.68 -17.83 -1.89
C THR A 180 2.91 -18.24 -0.63
N TYR A 181 2.01 -17.38 -0.16
CA TYR A 181 1.15 -17.59 0.99
C TYR A 181 -0.24 -17.02 0.73
N PRO A 182 -1.28 -17.43 1.47
CA PRO A 182 -2.63 -16.92 1.26
C PRO A 182 -2.70 -15.41 1.46
N SER A 183 -3.44 -14.70 0.58
CA SER A 183 -3.57 -13.23 0.66
C SER A 183 -4.16 -12.70 1.97
N LYS A 184 -4.83 -13.54 2.76
CA LYS A 184 -5.30 -13.23 4.12
C LYS A 184 -4.15 -12.98 5.12
N TRP A 185 -2.97 -13.56 4.87
CA TRP A 185 -1.77 -13.44 5.70
C TRP A 185 -0.92 -12.21 5.33
N LEU A 186 -1.34 -11.44 4.32
CA LEU A 186 -0.61 -10.28 3.84
C LEU A 186 -0.34 -9.26 4.95
N THR A 187 -1.29 -9.02 5.86
CA THR A 187 -1.09 -8.11 7.01
C THR A 187 0.12 -8.51 7.86
N ILE A 188 0.31 -9.81 8.12
CA ILE A 188 1.47 -10.32 8.87
C ILE A 188 2.74 -10.08 8.05
N ALA A 189 2.74 -10.40 6.76
CA ALA A 189 3.87 -10.16 5.87
C ALA A 189 4.29 -8.68 5.84
N ILE A 190 3.34 -7.76 5.96
CA ILE A 190 3.58 -6.32 6.01
C ILE A 190 4.20 -5.91 7.33
N VAL A 191 3.74 -6.46 8.46
CA VAL A 191 4.40 -6.25 9.76
C VAL A 191 5.85 -6.71 9.70
N VAL A 192 6.10 -7.92 9.17
CA VAL A 192 7.46 -8.45 8.97
C VAL A 192 8.26 -7.54 8.02
N SER A 193 7.66 -7.03 6.95
CA SER A 193 8.28 -6.08 6.01
C SER A 193 8.68 -4.78 6.69
N VAL A 194 7.82 -4.20 7.53
CA VAL A 194 8.10 -2.96 8.27
C VAL A 194 9.24 -3.18 9.26
N LEU A 195 9.19 -4.26 10.04
CA LEU A 195 10.25 -4.63 10.98
C LEU A 195 11.59 -4.84 10.25
N THR A 196 11.57 -5.59 9.15
CA THR A 196 12.75 -5.82 8.31
C THR A 196 13.29 -4.50 7.75
N SER A 197 12.43 -3.60 7.28
CA SER A 197 12.84 -2.28 6.80
C SER A 197 13.48 -1.44 7.91
N ILE A 198 12.98 -1.51 9.15
CA ILE A 198 13.56 -0.80 10.29
C ILE A 198 14.95 -1.40 10.59
N SER A 199 15.06 -2.73 10.63
CA SER A 199 16.32 -3.45 10.89
C SER A 199 17.39 -3.24 9.81
N LEU A 200 17.01 -3.13 8.54
CA LEU A 200 17.97 -2.86 7.45
C LEU A 200 18.39 -1.40 7.38
N TYR A 201 17.55 -0.49 7.87
CA TYR A 201 17.87 0.93 7.92
C TYR A 201 18.68 1.32 9.16
N HIS A 202 18.47 0.63 10.28
CA HIS A 202 19.23 0.82 11.51
C HIS A 202 20.46 -0.10 11.50
N ARG A 203 21.67 0.46 11.55
CA ARG A 203 22.92 -0.31 11.59
C ARG A 203 22.83 -1.44 12.64
N GLY A 204 23.14 -2.68 12.26
CA GLY A 204 23.50 -3.68 13.27
C GLY A 204 23.22 -5.15 12.98
N LEU A 205 22.31 -5.55 12.08
CA LEU A 205 21.92 -6.97 12.01
C LEU A 205 22.81 -7.83 11.09
N PHE A 206 23.29 -7.27 9.97
CA PHE A 206 24.11 -8.00 9.01
C PHE A 206 25.47 -7.33 8.89
N ARG A 207 26.43 -7.77 9.71
CA ARG A 207 27.85 -7.39 9.63
C ARG A 207 28.53 -8.09 8.45
N ILE A 208 27.87 -8.13 7.30
CA ILE A 208 28.44 -8.56 6.02
C ILE A 208 29.08 -7.32 5.41
N THR A 209 30.37 -7.39 5.09
CA THR A 209 31.25 -6.29 4.64
C THR A 209 30.71 -5.47 3.45
N LEU A 210 29.69 -5.97 2.73
CA LEU A 210 29.03 -5.28 1.62
C LEU A 210 27.89 -4.32 2.03
N LEU A 211 27.36 -4.42 3.26
CA LEU A 211 26.13 -3.75 3.74
C LEU A 211 26.38 -2.91 5.01
N SER A 212 27.51 -2.21 5.10
CA SER A 212 27.85 -1.35 6.24
C SER A 212 26.97 -0.09 6.36
N ASP A 213 26.22 0.24 5.30
CA ASP A 213 25.40 1.44 5.20
C ASP A 213 23.91 1.14 5.36
N SER A 214 23.15 2.15 5.82
CA SER A 214 21.69 2.05 5.93
C SER A 214 21.05 1.82 4.56
N LEU A 215 20.26 0.75 4.42
CA LEU A 215 19.58 0.44 3.17
C LEU A 215 18.08 0.79 3.25
N ARG A 216 17.57 1.39 2.17
CA ARG A 216 16.12 1.52 1.92
C ARG A 216 15.63 0.34 1.11
N THR A 217 14.43 -0.12 1.40
CA THR A 217 13.82 -1.35 0.87
C THR A 217 12.79 -1.10 -0.24
N GLY A 218 12.77 0.12 -0.82
CA GLY A 218 11.76 0.47 -1.82
C GLY A 218 10.42 0.85 -1.22
N GLY A 219 10.39 1.41 -0.01
CA GLY A 219 9.20 1.59 0.82
C GLY A 219 9.07 0.55 1.93
N PHE A 220 8.22 0.83 2.92
CA PHE A 220 8.06 0.02 4.13
C PHE A 220 7.30 -1.29 3.91
N VAL A 221 6.45 -1.34 2.89
CA VAL A 221 5.48 -2.41 2.66
C VAL A 221 5.77 -3.20 1.39
N THR A 222 6.63 -2.65 0.52
CA THR A 222 7.01 -3.23 -0.76
C THR A 222 7.49 -4.67 -0.65
N ALA A 223 8.37 -4.98 0.30
CA ALA A 223 8.85 -6.36 0.49
C ALA A 223 7.73 -7.33 0.87
N GLY A 224 6.74 -6.89 1.67
CA GLY A 224 5.55 -7.68 2.01
C GLY A 224 4.68 -8.03 0.80
N TYR A 225 4.64 -7.17 -0.21
CA TYR A 225 3.95 -7.49 -1.47
C TYR A 225 4.82 -8.29 -2.42
N LEU A 226 6.10 -7.93 -2.60
CA LEU A 226 7.00 -8.68 -3.47
C LEU A 226 7.16 -10.14 -3.01
N ALA A 227 7.19 -10.38 -1.70
CA ALA A 227 7.28 -11.74 -1.13
C ALA A 227 6.09 -12.63 -1.51
N LEU A 228 4.90 -12.04 -1.68
CA LEU A 228 3.69 -12.74 -2.13
C LEU A 228 3.83 -13.28 -3.55
N PHE A 229 4.60 -12.59 -4.40
CA PHE A 229 4.81 -12.86 -5.82
C PHE A 229 6.18 -13.47 -6.14
N VAL A 230 6.95 -13.93 -5.14
CA VAL A 230 8.28 -14.55 -5.38
C VAL A 230 8.21 -15.73 -6.35
N ASN A 231 7.13 -16.51 -6.29
CA ASN A 231 6.90 -17.64 -7.18
C ASN A 231 6.41 -17.22 -8.58
N GLN A 232 6.30 -15.92 -8.86
CA GLN A 232 5.82 -15.35 -10.12
C GLN A 232 6.86 -14.37 -10.68
N PRO A 233 7.92 -14.87 -11.35
CA PRO A 233 9.07 -14.05 -11.76
C PRO A 233 8.71 -12.96 -12.79
N LEU A 234 7.69 -13.20 -13.63
CA LEU A 234 7.22 -12.21 -14.59
C LEU A 234 6.61 -10.98 -13.89
N ASP A 235 5.90 -11.19 -12.79
CA ASP A 235 5.29 -10.11 -12.00
C ASP A 235 6.35 -9.27 -11.27
N LEU A 236 7.42 -9.91 -10.79
CA LEU A 236 8.57 -9.20 -10.24
C LEU A 236 9.30 -8.41 -11.33
N LEU A 237 9.52 -9.01 -12.50
CA LEU A 237 10.14 -8.34 -13.64
C LEU A 237 9.31 -7.13 -14.09
N PHE A 238 7.98 -7.26 -14.15
CA PHE A 238 7.07 -6.17 -14.48
C PHE A 238 7.25 -4.96 -13.55
N ILE A 239 7.30 -5.19 -12.23
CA ILE A 239 7.53 -4.12 -11.25
C ILE A 239 8.91 -3.49 -11.44
N LEU A 240 9.96 -4.28 -11.66
CA LEU A 240 11.32 -3.78 -11.86
C LEU A 240 11.42 -2.91 -13.12
N VAL A 241 10.85 -3.35 -14.24
CA VAL A 241 10.83 -2.61 -15.50
C VAL A 241 10.03 -1.30 -15.33
N CYS A 242 8.80 -1.38 -14.83
CA CYS A 242 7.96 -0.20 -14.63
C CYS A 242 8.59 0.80 -13.65
N SER A 243 9.26 0.31 -12.60
CA SER A 243 9.95 1.17 -11.62
C SER A 243 11.16 1.84 -12.22
N SER A 244 11.93 1.13 -13.04
CA SER A 244 13.07 1.69 -13.78
C SER A 244 12.62 2.77 -14.75
N VAL A 245 11.56 2.51 -15.53
CA VAL A 245 10.96 3.49 -16.45
C VAL A 245 10.44 4.71 -15.69
N THR A 246 9.70 4.50 -14.59
CA THR A 246 9.21 5.58 -13.73
C THR A 246 10.36 6.42 -13.18
N TYR A 247 11.39 5.77 -12.64
CA TYR A 247 12.60 6.44 -12.14
C TYR A 247 13.26 7.29 -13.22
N LEU A 248 13.42 6.77 -14.44
CA LEU A 248 14.03 7.49 -15.55
C LEU A 248 13.18 8.69 -15.98
N ILE A 249 11.87 8.51 -16.18
CA ILE A 249 10.96 9.60 -16.57
C ILE A 249 10.99 10.71 -15.52
N VAL A 250 10.81 10.39 -14.24
CA VAL A 250 10.75 11.42 -13.22
C VAL A 250 12.12 12.07 -13.02
N THR A 251 13.18 11.29 -12.87
CA THR A 251 14.50 11.80 -12.48
C THR A 251 15.26 12.45 -13.64
N ARG A 252 15.22 11.85 -14.84
CA ARG A 252 15.97 12.35 -15.99
C ARG A 252 15.20 13.39 -16.80
N TYR A 253 13.87 13.38 -16.77
CA TYR A 253 13.04 14.27 -17.58
C TYR A 253 12.25 15.27 -16.72
N LEU A 254 11.33 14.83 -15.86
CA LEU A 254 10.44 15.76 -15.13
C LEU A 254 11.20 16.66 -14.16
N MET A 255 12.13 16.12 -13.38
CA MET A 255 12.93 16.91 -12.43
C MET A 255 13.82 17.96 -13.11
N LYS A 256 14.12 17.82 -14.42
CA LYS A 256 14.84 18.85 -15.19
C LYS A 256 13.93 19.98 -15.69
N ARG A 257 12.62 19.73 -15.79
CA ARG A 257 11.64 20.68 -16.35
C ARG A 257 10.73 21.30 -15.30
N ALA A 258 10.60 20.68 -14.14
CA ALA A 258 9.73 21.11 -13.06
C ALA A 258 10.45 21.04 -11.72
N ILE A 259 10.10 21.97 -10.83
CA ILE A 259 10.63 22.03 -9.46
C ILE A 259 9.93 20.95 -8.62
N LEU A 260 10.49 19.74 -8.64
CA LEU A 260 9.96 18.59 -7.90
C LEU A 260 10.83 18.30 -6.67
N PHE A 261 10.34 18.65 -5.48
CA PHE A 261 10.99 18.34 -4.21
C PHE A 261 9.99 17.82 -3.17
N GLY A 262 10.48 17.08 -2.19
CA GLY A 262 9.66 16.59 -1.07
C GLY A 262 8.40 15.83 -1.53
N ARG A 263 7.23 16.38 -1.20
CA ARG A 263 5.91 15.77 -1.48
C ARG A 263 5.51 15.85 -2.95
N THR A 264 5.85 16.92 -3.67
CA THR A 264 5.53 17.05 -5.10
C THR A 264 6.32 16.03 -5.93
N LYS A 265 7.59 15.79 -5.59
CA LYS A 265 8.38 14.70 -6.18
C LYS A 265 7.75 13.34 -5.92
N MET A 266 7.32 13.07 -4.69
CA MET A 266 6.63 11.82 -4.37
C MET A 266 5.36 11.65 -5.21
N ALA A 267 4.51 12.68 -5.29
CA ALA A 267 3.31 12.63 -6.11
C ALA A 267 3.61 12.43 -7.60
N ALA A 268 4.65 13.06 -8.14
CA ALA A 268 5.09 12.83 -9.51
C ALA A 268 5.49 11.36 -9.74
N MET A 269 6.23 10.75 -8.82
CA MET A 269 6.54 9.30 -8.88
C MET A 269 5.27 8.45 -8.90
N PHE A 270 4.28 8.77 -8.07
CA PHE A 270 2.99 8.06 -8.05
C PHE A 270 2.22 8.23 -9.36
N LEU A 271 2.03 9.46 -9.84
CA LEU A 271 1.29 9.72 -11.07
C LEU A 271 1.96 9.08 -12.30
N THR A 272 3.29 9.24 -12.42
CA THR A 272 4.05 8.62 -13.50
C THR A 272 3.97 7.10 -13.42
N SER A 273 4.11 6.51 -12.23
CA SER A 273 3.98 5.05 -12.07
C SER A 273 2.62 4.54 -12.52
N MET A 274 1.54 5.26 -12.22
CA MET A 274 0.18 4.89 -12.60
C MET A 274 0.03 4.84 -14.12
N VAL A 275 0.52 5.87 -14.80
CA VAL A 275 0.51 5.93 -16.28
C VAL A 275 1.36 4.83 -16.88
N VAL A 276 2.59 4.62 -16.38
CA VAL A 276 3.53 3.62 -16.90
C VAL A 276 2.99 2.21 -16.73
N THR A 277 2.54 1.85 -15.52
CA THR A 277 2.03 0.50 -15.23
C THR A 277 0.75 0.20 -15.97
N TRP A 278 -0.18 1.16 -16.04
CA TRP A 278 -1.44 0.97 -16.74
C TRP A 278 -1.24 0.84 -18.25
N SER A 279 -0.36 1.67 -18.83
CA SER A 279 0.00 1.54 -20.26
C SER A 279 0.67 0.19 -20.55
N ALA A 280 1.59 -0.24 -19.69
CA ALA A 280 2.27 -1.52 -19.84
C ALA A 280 1.31 -2.72 -19.74
N GLU A 281 0.32 -2.66 -18.83
CA GLU A 281 -0.71 -3.69 -18.71
C GLU A 281 -1.62 -3.75 -19.95
N ILE A 282 -2.03 -2.59 -20.49
CA ILE A 282 -2.82 -2.53 -21.74
C ILE A 282 -2.02 -3.13 -22.90
N LEU A 283 -0.74 -2.81 -23.03
CA LEU A 283 0.12 -3.37 -24.07
C LEU A 283 0.30 -4.88 -23.92
N LEU A 284 0.53 -5.37 -22.70
CA LEU A 284 0.73 -6.80 -22.43
C LEU A 284 -0.57 -7.60 -22.62
N SER A 285 -1.71 -7.08 -22.17
CA SER A 285 -3.02 -7.72 -22.40
C SER A 285 -3.38 -7.76 -23.88
N GLY A 286 -3.05 -6.70 -24.64
CA GLY A 286 -3.25 -6.65 -26.09
C GLY A 286 -2.27 -7.47 -26.92
N SER A 287 -1.14 -7.92 -26.35
CA SER A 287 -0.07 -8.63 -27.07
C SER A 287 -0.40 -10.07 -27.45
N GLY A 288 -1.49 -10.65 -26.93
CA GLY A 288 -1.83 -12.05 -27.15
C GLY A 288 -0.98 -13.05 -26.35
N LEU A 289 -0.01 -12.60 -25.54
CA LEU A 289 0.88 -13.45 -24.72
C LEU A 289 0.17 -14.16 -23.55
N GLY A 290 -1.11 -13.87 -23.30
CA GLY A 290 -1.90 -14.49 -22.23
C GLY A 290 -1.36 -14.20 -20.82
N TYR A 291 -0.67 -13.07 -20.66
CA TYR A 291 -0.09 -12.62 -19.39
C TYR A 291 -0.72 -11.30 -18.94
N ILE A 292 -1.29 -11.31 -17.74
CA ILE A 292 -1.84 -10.12 -17.08
C ILE A 292 -1.05 -9.96 -15.78
N PRO A 293 -0.28 -8.87 -15.62
CA PRO A 293 0.51 -8.67 -14.42
C PRO A 293 -0.37 -8.42 -13.20
N TRP A 294 0.05 -8.92 -12.03
CA TRP A 294 -0.42 -8.55 -10.69
C TRP A 294 -1.91 -8.74 -10.42
N ILE A 295 -2.55 -9.72 -11.07
CA ILE A 295 -3.99 -9.99 -10.97
C ILE A 295 -4.49 -9.94 -9.52
N GLY A 296 -5.55 -9.16 -9.27
CA GLY A 296 -6.13 -8.95 -7.94
C GLY A 296 -5.40 -7.89 -7.08
N PHE A 297 -4.24 -7.43 -7.54
CA PHE A 297 -3.42 -6.38 -6.92
C PHE A 297 -3.04 -5.25 -7.90
N ASN A 298 -3.65 -5.21 -9.08
CA ASN A 298 -3.40 -4.20 -10.15
C ASN A 298 -3.49 -2.75 -9.65
N ALA A 299 -4.40 -2.46 -8.70
CA ALA A 299 -4.53 -1.13 -8.11
C ALA A 299 -3.36 -0.74 -7.18
N ILE A 300 -2.60 -1.72 -6.66
CA ILE A 300 -1.50 -1.52 -5.70
C ILE A 300 -0.14 -1.58 -6.39
N ALA A 301 -0.01 -2.34 -7.47
CA ALA A 301 1.24 -2.44 -8.25
C ALA A 301 1.87 -1.07 -8.59
N PRO A 302 1.12 -0.04 -9.05
CA PRO A 302 1.66 1.30 -9.30
C PRO A 302 2.27 1.94 -8.04
N THR A 303 1.64 1.74 -6.88
CA THR A 303 2.15 2.26 -5.61
C THR A 303 3.50 1.65 -5.27
N ILE A 304 3.67 0.35 -5.47
CA ILE A 304 4.94 -0.34 -5.24
C ILE A 304 6.02 0.17 -6.20
N VAL A 305 5.66 0.30 -7.49
CA VAL A 305 6.53 0.86 -8.54
C VAL A 305 7.02 2.26 -8.18
N ALA A 306 6.12 3.13 -7.70
CA ALA A 306 6.45 4.49 -7.27
C ALA A 306 7.37 4.52 -6.05
N LEU A 307 7.12 3.68 -5.05
CA LEU A 307 7.93 3.62 -3.83
C LEU A 307 9.37 3.16 -4.14
N LEU A 308 9.49 2.13 -4.97
CA LEU A 308 10.78 1.60 -5.43
C LEU A 308 11.54 2.66 -6.26
N ALA A 309 10.85 3.34 -7.18
CA ALA A 309 11.43 4.40 -8.01
C ALA A 309 11.88 5.61 -7.18
N ASN A 310 11.08 6.01 -6.18
CA ASN A 310 11.46 7.09 -5.28
C ASN A 310 12.68 6.73 -4.43
N ASP A 311 12.79 5.51 -3.91
CA ASP A 311 13.97 5.12 -3.14
C ASP A 311 15.20 4.96 -4.05
N ALA A 312 15.05 4.45 -5.28
CA ALA A 312 16.12 4.46 -6.30
C ALA A 312 16.65 5.87 -6.56
N GLN A 313 15.79 6.88 -6.57
CA GLN A 313 16.20 8.29 -6.67
C GLN A 313 16.94 8.78 -5.42
N ARG A 314 16.61 8.28 -4.22
CA ARG A 314 17.19 8.78 -2.96
C ARG A 314 18.53 8.16 -2.59
N GLN A 315 18.77 6.89 -2.91
CA GLN A 315 20.01 6.18 -2.54
C GLN A 315 20.72 5.49 -3.72
N GLY A 316 20.21 5.66 -4.94
CA GLY A 316 20.69 5.00 -6.15
C GLY A 316 19.93 3.69 -6.45
N PRO A 317 19.77 3.33 -7.73
CA PRO A 317 19.00 2.15 -8.15
C PRO A 317 19.61 0.84 -7.67
N GLN A 318 20.95 0.71 -7.70
CA GLN A 318 21.64 -0.51 -7.25
C GLN A 318 21.40 -0.80 -5.76
N ARG A 319 21.55 0.20 -4.89
CA ARG A 319 21.30 0.04 -3.44
C ARG A 319 19.84 -0.27 -3.14
N THR A 320 18.90 0.33 -3.89
CA THR A 320 17.48 0.04 -3.75
C THR A 320 17.12 -1.37 -4.19
N LEU A 321 17.71 -1.86 -5.28
CA LEU A 321 17.51 -3.24 -5.72
C LEU A 321 17.99 -4.22 -4.65
N ILE A 322 19.21 -4.05 -4.13
CA ILE A 322 19.74 -4.90 -3.05
C ILE A 322 18.84 -4.85 -1.82
N GLY A 323 18.41 -3.66 -1.40
CA GLY A 323 17.57 -3.51 -0.21
C GLY A 323 16.20 -4.14 -0.36
N ALA A 324 15.55 -3.93 -1.51
CA ALA A 324 14.28 -4.54 -1.82
C ALA A 324 14.39 -6.07 -1.91
N SER A 325 15.44 -6.59 -2.56
CA SER A 325 15.67 -8.04 -2.69
C SER A 325 15.95 -8.71 -1.35
N VAL A 326 16.83 -8.15 -0.52
CA VAL A 326 17.14 -8.69 0.82
C VAL A 326 15.90 -8.67 1.70
N ALA A 327 15.16 -7.55 1.74
CA ALA A 327 13.94 -7.46 2.52
C ALA A 327 12.87 -8.45 2.03
N THR A 328 12.71 -8.59 0.72
CA THR A 328 11.77 -9.54 0.10
C THR A 328 12.12 -10.98 0.48
N LEU A 329 13.41 -11.33 0.43
CA LEU A 329 13.88 -12.67 0.81
C LEU A 329 13.62 -12.97 2.29
N VAL A 330 13.92 -12.02 3.18
CA VAL A 330 13.66 -12.17 4.63
C VAL A 330 12.17 -12.38 4.88
N VAL A 331 11.31 -11.55 4.29
CA VAL A 331 9.85 -11.70 4.44
C VAL A 331 9.37 -13.03 3.85
N PHE A 332 9.87 -13.42 2.67
CA PHE A 332 9.54 -14.69 2.02
C PHE A 332 9.87 -15.89 2.91
N VAL A 333 11.09 -15.94 3.47
CA VAL A 333 11.53 -17.03 4.34
C VAL A 333 10.67 -17.09 5.60
N ILE A 334 10.49 -15.97 6.29
CA ILE A 334 9.69 -15.91 7.53
C ILE A 334 8.24 -16.34 7.25
N MET A 335 7.63 -15.82 6.19
CA MET A 335 6.23 -16.15 5.87
C MET A 335 6.07 -17.61 5.43
N SER A 336 7.04 -18.16 4.69
CA SER A 336 7.02 -19.58 4.29
C SER A 336 7.13 -20.48 5.51
N LEU A 337 8.01 -20.17 6.46
CA LEU A 337 8.15 -20.91 7.72
C LEU A 337 6.88 -20.82 8.58
N LEU A 338 6.31 -19.63 8.73
CA LEU A 338 5.06 -19.44 9.49
C LEU A 338 3.89 -20.19 8.86
N TYR A 339 3.76 -20.13 7.54
CA TYR A 339 2.69 -20.81 6.82
C TYR A 339 2.85 -22.34 6.87
N PHE A 340 4.07 -22.84 6.68
CA PHE A 340 4.38 -24.26 6.79
C PHE A 340 4.13 -24.79 8.21
N GLY A 341 4.60 -24.07 9.23
CA GLY A 341 4.38 -24.42 10.65
C GLY A 341 2.89 -24.44 11.03
N HIS A 342 2.11 -23.47 10.55
CA HIS A 342 0.65 -23.49 10.71
C HIS A 342 0.02 -24.71 10.02
N GLY A 343 0.51 -25.08 8.83
CA GLY A 343 0.06 -26.30 8.15
C GLY A 343 0.28 -27.55 8.99
N LEU A 344 1.47 -27.70 9.60
CA LEU A 344 1.77 -28.85 10.46
C LEU A 344 0.85 -28.91 11.69
N LEU A 345 0.77 -27.81 12.46
CA LEU A 345 0.02 -27.75 13.72
C LEU A 345 -1.49 -28.00 13.55
N PHE A 346 -2.08 -27.54 12.43
CA PHE A 346 -3.53 -27.62 12.20
C PHE A 346 -3.93 -28.69 11.19
N SER A 347 -2.99 -29.47 10.65
CA SER A 347 -3.32 -30.68 9.87
C SER A 347 -3.61 -31.88 10.77
N GLU A 348 -2.90 -32.04 11.89
CA GLU A 348 -3.13 -33.14 12.85
C GLU A 348 -4.50 -33.02 13.57
N SER A 349 -5.00 -31.80 13.80
CA SER A 349 -6.31 -31.59 14.40
C SER A 349 -7.48 -31.95 13.48
N ARG A 350 -7.26 -32.07 12.15
CA ARG A 350 -8.30 -32.50 11.19
C ARG A 350 -8.37 -34.01 11.03
N SER A 351 -7.27 -34.74 11.23
CA SER A 351 -7.28 -36.21 11.23
C SER A 351 -7.94 -36.80 12.48
N LEU A 352 -7.91 -36.11 13.62
CA LEU A 352 -8.57 -36.54 14.86
C LEU A 352 -10.08 -36.27 14.87
N ALA A 353 -10.56 -35.26 14.14
CA ALA A 353 -11.98 -34.91 14.06
C ALA A 353 -12.77 -35.68 12.98
N LEU A 354 -12.12 -36.58 12.24
CA LEU A 354 -12.76 -37.48 11.26
C LEU A 354 -12.75 -38.95 11.74
N VAL A 355 -12.38 -39.19 13.00
CA VAL A 355 -12.34 -40.52 13.65
C VAL A 355 -13.34 -40.61 14.82
N GLU A 356 -14.05 -39.52 15.14
CA GLU A 356 -15.30 -39.52 15.92
C GLU A 356 -16.48 -39.26 14.99
#